data_AF-A0A845SRY4-F1
#
_entry.id   AF-A0A845SRY4-F1
#
_cell.length_a   1.000
_cell.length_b   1.000
_cell.length_c   1.000
_cell.angle_alpha   90.00
_cell.angle_beta   90.00
_cell.angle_gamma   90.00
#
_symmetry.space_group_name_H-M   'P 1'
#
loop_
_entity.id
_entity.type
_entity.pdbx_description
1 polymer ?
#
loop_
_entity_poly.entity_id
_entity_poly.type
_entity_poly.pdbx_seq_one_letter_code
_entity_poly.pdbx_strand_id
1 'polypeptide(L)'
;MELNCQYHTPEELREIMGRLTGRPVDDSFRLFPLFYTDFGKNIRIGKDVLINSGCHFQDQGGIEIGDGTLIGPNVVLATINHDLHPEMNRINALDRGEKHDWY
;
A
#
# COMPACT_ATOMS: atom_id res chain seq x y z
N MET A 1 -6.42 0.66 11.93
CA MET A 1 -6.59 1.78 12.89
C MET A 1 -5.37 1.94 13.80
N GLU A 2 -4.74 0.83 14.23
CA GLU A 2 -3.53 0.81 15.08
C GLU A 2 -2.38 1.72 14.62
N LEU A 3 -1.97 1.65 13.35
CA LEU A 3 -0.78 2.36 12.82
C LEU A 3 -0.85 3.90 12.95
N ASN A 4 -2.03 4.49 12.72
CA ASN A 4 -2.18 5.93 12.53
C ASN A 4 -2.54 6.71 13.81
N CYS A 5 -2.84 6.03 14.91
CA CYS A 5 -3.45 6.65 16.09
C CYS A 5 -2.49 6.89 17.26
N GLN A 6 -1.26 6.41 17.19
CA GLN A 6 -0.28 6.55 18.27
C GLN A 6 1.15 6.48 17.72
N TYR A 7 2.11 6.82 18.57
CA TYR A 7 3.51 6.54 18.29
C TYR A 7 3.78 5.03 18.31
N HIS A 8 4.64 4.59 17.40
CA HIS A 8 5.15 3.22 17.32
C HIS A 8 6.66 3.28 17.13
N THR A 9 7.36 2.37 17.77
CA THR A 9 8.78 2.11 17.50
C THR A 9 8.96 1.56 16.08
N PRO A 10 10.18 1.64 15.50
CA PRO A 10 10.46 1.03 14.20
C PRO A 10 10.09 -0.47 14.14
N GLU A 11 10.35 -1.20 15.23
CA GLU A 11 10.05 -2.63 15.38
C GLU A 11 8.54 -2.87 15.29
N GLU A 12 7.75 -2.14 16.07
CA GLU A 12 6.28 -2.23 16.07
C GLU A 12 5.70 -1.87 14.69
N LEU A 13 6.26 -0.86 14.01
CA LEU A 13 5.84 -0.51 12.65
C LEU A 13 6.09 -1.66 11.66
N ARG A 14 7.24 -2.34 11.75
CA ARG A 14 7.53 -3.51 10.91
C ARG A 14 6.57 -4.66 11.20
N GLU A 15 6.23 -4.90 12.47
CA GLU A 15 5.24 -5.92 12.82
C GLU A 15 3.85 -5.59 12.28
N ILE A 16 3.38 -4.35 12.45
CA ILE A 16 2.08 -3.90 11.94
C ILE A 16 2.05 -3.98 10.41
N MET A 17 3.09 -3.49 9.74
CA MET A 17 3.21 -3.57 8.29
C MET A 17 3.33 -5.01 7.80
N GLY A 18 3.96 -5.88 8.57
CA GLY A 18 4.04 -7.30 8.26
C GLY A 18 2.68 -7.99 8.34
N ARG A 19 1.87 -7.65 9.34
CA ARG A 19 0.45 -8.09 9.43
C ARG A 19 -0.39 -7.52 8.28
N LEU A 20 -0.21 -6.23 7.97
CA LEU A 20 -0.97 -5.52 6.93
C LEU A 20 -0.69 -6.07 5.53
N THR A 21 0.58 -6.35 5.22
CA THR A 21 1.00 -6.86 3.91
C THR A 21 0.95 -8.38 3.80
N GLY A 22 0.77 -9.08 4.94
CA GLY A 22 0.79 -10.54 5.02
C GLY A 22 2.18 -11.15 4.76
N ARG A 23 3.25 -10.37 4.88
CA ARG A 23 4.63 -10.75 4.56
C ARG A 23 5.61 -10.17 5.59
N PRO A 24 6.75 -10.82 5.87
CA PRO A 24 7.81 -10.20 6.64
C PRO A 24 8.29 -8.90 5.98
N VAL A 25 8.55 -7.87 6.78
CA VAL A 25 9.12 -6.60 6.35
C VAL A 25 10.57 -6.54 6.83
N ASP A 26 11.48 -6.15 5.95
CA ASP A 26 12.92 -6.10 6.27
C ASP A 26 13.23 -5.12 7.41
N ASP A 27 14.24 -5.42 8.22
CA ASP A 27 14.62 -4.63 9.39
C ASP A 27 15.04 -3.18 9.06
N SER A 28 15.48 -2.96 7.82
CA SER A 28 15.83 -1.64 7.29
C SER A 28 14.63 -0.74 6.94
N PHE A 29 13.42 -1.28 6.91
CA PHE A 29 12.22 -0.55 6.52
C PHE A 29 11.91 0.59 7.49
N ARG A 30 11.56 1.75 6.94
CA ARG A 30 11.15 2.94 7.70
C ARG A 30 9.84 3.48 7.17
N LEU A 31 8.95 3.80 8.09
CA LEU A 31 7.66 4.43 7.80
C LEU A 31 7.45 5.60 8.74
N PHE A 32 7.05 6.74 8.18
CA PHE A 32 6.50 7.84 8.95
C PHE A 32 4.97 7.82 8.78
N PRO A 33 4.19 7.52 9.83
CA PRO A 33 2.73 7.67 9.78
C PRO A 33 2.32 9.13 9.48
N LEU A 34 1.17 9.41 8.86
CA LEU A 34 0.04 8.53 8.54
C LEU A 34 0.25 7.73 7.24
N PHE A 35 -0.24 6.49 7.19
CA PHE A 35 -0.21 5.64 5.99
C PHE A 35 -1.59 5.06 5.70
N TYR A 36 -1.94 4.98 4.42
CA TYR A 36 -3.25 4.50 3.97
C TYR A 36 -3.08 3.53 2.81
N THR A 37 -3.91 2.49 2.80
CA THR A 37 -3.99 1.53 1.72
C THR A 37 -5.39 0.93 1.64
N ASP A 38 -5.80 0.46 0.46
CA ASP A 38 -7.11 -0.16 0.27
C ASP A 38 -7.17 -1.52 1.00
N PHE A 39 -6.17 -2.38 0.75
CA PHE A 39 -6.11 -3.73 1.32
C PHE A 39 -4.80 -4.01 2.08
N GLY A 40 -3.68 -3.47 1.62
CA GLY A 40 -2.35 -3.72 2.17
C GLY A 40 -1.68 -5.01 1.69
N LYS A 41 -2.44 -6.12 1.60
CA LYS A 41 -1.92 -7.46 1.21
C LYS A 41 -1.31 -7.52 -0.20
N ASN A 42 -1.63 -6.55 -1.06
CA ASN A 42 -1.15 -6.52 -2.44
C ASN A 42 0.10 -5.65 -2.59
N ILE A 43 0.66 -5.17 -1.48
CA ILE A 43 1.92 -4.43 -1.44
C ILE A 43 3.07 -5.38 -1.15
N ARG A 44 4.12 -5.31 -1.97
CA ARG A 44 5.42 -5.95 -1.76
C ARG A 44 6.47 -4.85 -1.52
N ILE A 45 7.25 -5.01 -0.46
CA ILE A 45 8.24 -4.03 0.00
C ILE A 45 9.61 -4.71 0.01
N GLY A 46 10.57 -4.12 -0.72
CA GLY A 46 11.98 -4.50 -0.69
C GLY A 46 12.71 -4.02 0.56
N LYS A 47 14.04 -4.03 0.49
CA LYS A 47 14.96 -3.58 1.55
C LYS A 47 15.26 -2.10 1.45
N ASP A 48 15.67 -1.49 2.56
CA ASP A 48 16.06 -0.08 2.68
C ASP A 48 14.99 0.90 2.17
N VAL A 49 13.71 0.50 2.21
CA VAL A 49 12.58 1.33 1.78
C VAL A 49 12.21 2.32 2.86
N LEU A 50 12.01 3.58 2.47
CA LEU A 50 11.44 4.62 3.31
C LEU A 50 10.13 5.13 2.70
N ILE A 51 9.06 5.11 3.48
CA ILE A 51 7.78 5.70 3.13
C ILE A 51 7.52 6.87 4.07
N ASN A 52 7.33 8.06 3.51
CA ASN A 52 7.07 9.27 4.29
C ASN A 52 5.57 9.45 4.57
N SER A 53 5.24 10.43 5.41
CA SER A 53 3.88 10.62 5.94
C SER A 53 2.87 11.05 4.89
N GLY A 54 1.62 10.66 5.12
CA GLY A 54 0.46 11.01 4.30
C GLY A 54 0.32 10.18 3.01
N CYS A 55 1.11 9.12 2.84
CA CYS A 55 1.05 8.31 1.63
C CYS A 55 -0.25 7.48 1.53
N HIS A 56 -0.80 7.38 0.31
CA HIS A 56 -2.01 6.61 0.01
C HIS A 56 -1.76 5.61 -1.13
N PHE A 57 -1.84 4.32 -0.83
CA PHE A 57 -1.53 3.24 -1.76
C PHE A 57 -2.80 2.44 -2.10
N GLN A 58 -3.41 2.72 -3.24
CA GLN A 58 -4.56 1.98 -3.76
C GLN A 58 -4.03 0.71 -4.44
N ASP A 59 -3.93 -0.39 -3.70
CA ASP A 59 -3.14 -1.58 -4.04
C ASP A 59 -3.93 -2.70 -4.74
N GLN A 60 -5.13 -2.40 -5.25
CA GLN A 60 -6.00 -3.40 -5.90
C GLN A 60 -5.31 -4.13 -7.07
N GLY A 61 -4.58 -3.39 -7.91
CA GLY A 61 -3.79 -3.91 -9.03
C GLY A 61 -2.37 -4.38 -8.67
N GLY A 62 -2.00 -4.36 -7.38
CA GLY A 62 -0.68 -4.73 -6.90
C GLY A 62 0.34 -3.58 -6.91
N ILE A 63 1.16 -3.50 -5.87
CA ILE A 63 2.24 -2.52 -5.76
C ILE A 63 3.52 -3.25 -5.35
N GLU A 64 4.59 -3.07 -6.13
CA GLU A 64 5.92 -3.59 -5.79
C GLU A 64 6.91 -2.43 -5.66
N ILE A 65 7.52 -2.32 -4.47
CA ILE A 65 8.49 -1.28 -4.14
C ILE A 65 9.85 -1.94 -4.01
N GLY A 66 10.77 -1.60 -4.92
CA GLY A 66 12.11 -2.17 -4.96
C GLY A 66 13.05 -1.63 -3.87
N ASP A 67 14.20 -2.30 -3.75
CA ASP A 67 15.23 -1.97 -2.75
C ASP A 67 15.74 -0.52 -2.87
N GLY A 68 15.99 0.13 -1.73
CA GLY A 68 16.54 1.48 -1.65
C GLY A 68 15.57 2.60 -2.04
N THR A 69 14.28 2.29 -2.24
CA THR A 69 13.28 3.29 -2.65
C THR A 69 12.97 4.27 -1.53
N LEU A 70 12.97 5.57 -1.84
CA LEU A 70 12.53 6.64 -0.95
C LEU A 70 11.25 7.28 -1.51
N ILE A 71 10.13 7.14 -0.80
CA ILE A 71 8.84 7.73 -1.18
C ILE A 71 8.61 8.99 -0.36
N GLY A 72 8.45 10.12 -1.05
CA GLY A 72 8.23 11.43 -0.45
C GLY A 72 6.88 11.57 0.28
N PRO A 73 6.66 12.68 1.00
CA PRO A 73 5.42 12.90 1.75
C PRO A 73 4.23 13.09 0.80
N ASN A 74 3.05 12.63 1.21
CA ASN A 74 1.77 12.75 0.49
C ASN A 74 1.76 12.14 -0.92
N VAL A 75 2.60 11.14 -1.19
CA VAL A 75 2.56 10.41 -2.46
C VAL A 75 1.32 9.53 -2.54
N VAL A 76 0.67 9.53 -3.70
CA VAL A 76 -0.41 8.62 -4.03
C VAL A 76 0.07 7.62 -5.08
N LEU A 77 -0.01 6.33 -4.77
CA LEU A 77 0.18 5.25 -5.74
C LEU A 77 -1.18 4.66 -6.05
N ALA A 78 -1.69 4.95 -7.25
CA ALA A 78 -3.00 4.51 -7.71
C ALA A 78 -2.85 3.40 -8.75
N THR A 79 -3.34 2.20 -8.43
CA THR A 79 -3.39 1.08 -9.39
C THR A 79 -4.78 0.83 -9.96
N ILE A 80 -5.75 1.62 -9.51
CA ILE A 80 -7.13 1.56 -9.98
C ILE A 80 -7.41 2.70 -10.94
N ASN A 81 -8.31 2.43 -11.87
CA ASN A 81 -8.89 3.46 -12.71
C ASN A 81 -10.37 3.16 -12.97
N HIS A 82 -11.08 4.20 -13.35
CA HIS A 82 -12.47 4.14 -13.76
C HIS A 82 -12.56 4.21 -15.29
N ASP A 83 -13.69 3.74 -15.82
CA ASP A 83 -14.00 3.91 -17.24
C ASP A 83 -14.12 5.41 -17.56
N LEU A 84 -13.81 5.80 -18.80
CA LEU A 84 -13.99 7.21 -19.18
C LEU A 84 -15.46 7.52 -19.48
N HIS A 85 -16.25 6.50 -19.78
CA HIS A 85 -17.68 6.59 -20.05
C HIS A 85 -18.48 6.49 -18.74
N PRO A 86 -19.22 7.55 -18.32
CA PRO A 86 -19.97 7.55 -17.06
C PRO A 86 -21.00 6.40 -16.94
N GLU A 87 -21.57 5.96 -18.05
CA GLU A 87 -22.49 4.82 -18.13
C GLU A 87 -21.84 3.47 -17.76
N MET A 88 -20.51 3.37 -17.90
CA MET A 88 -19.72 2.19 -17.54
C MET A 88 -19.05 2.32 -16.15
N ASN A 89 -19.10 3.51 -15.54
CA ASN A 89 -18.40 3.88 -14.29
C ASN A 89 -18.99 3.35 -12.98
N ARG A 90 -19.94 2.43 -13.07
CA ARG A 90 -20.48 1.73 -11.91
C ARG A 90 -20.03 0.26 -11.85
N ILE A 91 -19.09 -0.10 -12.72
CA ILE A 91 -18.59 -1.47 -12.88
C ILE A 91 -17.06 -1.40 -12.73
N ASN A 92 -16.57 -1.74 -11.54
CA ASN A 92 -15.14 -1.87 -11.27
C ASN A 92 -14.58 -3.16 -11.91
N ALA A 93 -13.25 -3.30 -12.03
CA ALA A 93 -12.62 -4.51 -12.55
C ALA A 93 -13.10 -5.79 -11.81
N LEU A 94 -13.36 -5.67 -10.51
CA LEU A 94 -13.95 -6.72 -9.67
C LEU A 94 -15.35 -7.14 -10.13
N ASP A 95 -16.17 -6.20 -10.60
CA ASP A 95 -17.52 -6.46 -11.10
C ASP A 95 -17.51 -7.13 -12.49
N ARG A 96 -16.39 -7.00 -13.23
CA ARG A 96 -16.19 -7.63 -14.54
C ARG A 96 -15.70 -9.08 -14.45
N GLY A 97 -15.40 -9.57 -13.24
CA GLY A 97 -14.84 -10.91 -13.05
C GLY A 97 -13.43 -11.08 -13.59
N GLU A 98 -12.72 -9.97 -13.86
CA GLU A 98 -11.33 -9.97 -14.28
C GLU A 98 -10.47 -10.38 -13.08
N LYS A 99 -9.98 -11.63 -13.09
CA LYS A 99 -9.03 -12.11 -12.08
C LYS A 99 -7.70 -11.42 -12.33
N HIS A 100 -7.28 -10.58 -11.39
CA HIS A 100 -5.91 -10.12 -11.30
C HIS A 100 -5.13 -11.03 -10.35
N ASP A 101 -3.83 -11.22 -10.62
CA ASP A 101 -2.90 -12.08 -9.87
C ASP A 101 -2.80 -11.74 -8.37
N TRP A 102 -3.45 -10.67 -7.93
CA TRP A 102 -3.40 -10.08 -6.60
C TRP A 102 -4.66 -10.35 -5.74
N TYR A 103 -5.60 -11.17 -6.22
CA TYR A 103 -6.81 -11.54 -5.50
C TYR A 103 -6.84 -12.98 -5.01
#